data_AF-A0A7Y0X4L3-F1
#
_entry.id   AF-A0A7Y0X4L3-F1
#
_cell.length_a   1.000
_cell.length_b   1.000
_cell.length_c   1.000
_cell.angle_alpha   90.00
_cell.angle_beta   90.00
_cell.angle_gamma   90.00
#
_symmetry.space_group_name_H-M   'P 1'
#
loop_
_entity.id
_entity.type
_entity.pdbx_description
1 polymer ?
#
loop_
_entity_poly.entity_id
_entity_poly.type
_entity_poly.pdbx_seq_one_letter_code
_entity_poly.pdbx_strand_id
1 'polypeptide(L)' 'RDTQSYFGILLDDNNRKPLCRLWFNTKQKYIGLFDEAKTETRHPIDSIDDIFKFSEQLQSTPELYE' A
#
# COMPACT_ATOMS: atom_id res chain seq x y z
N ARG A 1 -18.59 -1.01 3.73
CA ARG A 1 -17.79 0.06 4.36
C ARG A 1 -17.13 0.79 3.22
N ASP A 2 -17.49 2.06 3.06
CA ASP A 2 -17.19 2.90 1.91
C ASP A 2 -15.69 3.16 1.78
N THR A 3 -15.06 2.60 0.75
CA THR A 3 -13.80 3.09 0.19
C THR A 3 -13.71 2.61 -1.26
N GLN A 4 -14.52 3.18 -2.17
CA GLN A 4 -14.22 3.11 -3.61
C GLN A 4 -13.01 4.00 -3.99
N SER A 5 -12.25 4.50 -3.01
CA SER A 5 -11.13 5.41 -3.26
C SER A 5 -9.81 4.69 -3.55
N TYR A 6 -9.64 3.46 -3.03
CA TYR A 6 -8.41 2.68 -3.18
C TYR A 6 -8.68 1.18 -3.13
N PHE A 7 -7.74 0.41 -3.66
CA PHE A 7 -7.69 -1.04 -3.51
C PHE A 7 -6.70 -1.40 -2.39
N GLY A 8 -7.21 -1.95 -1.28
CA GLY A 8 -6.40 -2.29 -0.11
C GLY A 8 -5.87 -3.72 -0.18
N ILE A 9 -4.59 -3.91 0.09
CA ILE A 9 -3.96 -5.22 0.24
C ILE A 9 -3.72 -5.45 1.73
N LEU A 10 -4.26 -6.54 2.27
CA LEU A 10 -4.20 -6.87 3.70
C LEU A 10 -3.36 -8.13 3.89
N LEU A 11 -2.57 -8.16 4.96
CA LEU A 11 -1.92 -9.38 5.43
C LEU A 11 -2.95 -10.23 6.19
N ASP A 12 -3.05 -11.51 5.86
CA ASP A 12 -3.94 -12.49 6.49
C ASP A 12 -5.41 -12.04 6.61
N ASP A 13 -5.92 -11.33 5.61
CA ASP A 13 -7.29 -10.76 5.62
C ASP A 13 -7.58 -9.84 6.84
N ASN A 14 -6.53 -9.33 7.50
CA ASN A 14 -6.67 -8.56 8.71
C ASN A 14 -6.63 -7.05 8.42
N ASN A 15 -7.75 -6.38 8.68
CA ASN A 15 -7.88 -4.93 8.51
C ASN A 15 -6.95 -4.09 9.41
N ARG A 16 -6.33 -4.69 10.44
CA ARG A 16 -5.31 -4.07 11.29
C ARG A 16 -3.87 -4.28 10.79
N LYS A 17 -3.71 -5.06 9.71
CA LYS A 17 -2.43 -5.37 9.07
C LYS A 17 -2.45 -4.99 7.57
N PRO A 18 -2.65 -3.72 7.21
CA PRO A 18 -2.58 -3.31 5.82
C PRO A 18 -1.14 -3.41 5.28
N LEU A 19 -0.94 -4.07 4.14
CA LEU A 19 0.37 -4.14 3.47
C LEU A 19 0.60 -2.90 2.61
N CYS A 20 -0.37 -2.57 1.77
CA CYS A 20 -0.34 -1.37 0.96
C CYS A 20 -1.74 -1.00 0.46
N ARG A 21 -1.84 0.20 -0.13
CA ARG A 21 -3.07 0.68 -0.79
C ARG A 21 -2.74 1.15 -2.19
N LEU A 22 -3.55 0.76 -3.15
CA LEU A 22 -3.40 1.15 -4.54
C LEU A 22 -4.43 2.23 -4.89
N TRP A 23 -3.94 3.41 -5.25
CA TRP A 23 -4.75 4.57 -5.59
C TRP A 23 -4.75 4.76 -7.11
N PHE A 24 -5.56 3.97 -7.81
CA PHE A 24 -5.61 3.94 -9.28
C PHE A 24 -6.79 4.71 -9.86
N ASN A 25 -7.64 5.29 -9.01
CA ASN A 25 -8.88 5.96 -9.41
C ASN A 25 -8.65 7.43 -9.80
N THR A 26 -7.39 7.84 -9.97
CA THR A 26 -6.96 9.18 -10.36
C THR A 26 -6.04 9.12 -11.56
N LYS A 27 -5.90 10.25 -12.29
CA LYS A 27 -5.01 10.33 -13.48
C LYS A 27 -3.56 9.93 -13.15
N GLN A 28 -3.07 10.39 -12.00
CA GLN A 28 -1.82 9.90 -11.41
C GLN A 28 -2.14 8.67 -10.57
N LYS A 29 -1.39 7.58 -10.77
CA LYS A 29 -1.48 6.40 -9.90
C LYS A 29 -0.55 6.58 -8.72
N TYR A 30 -0.95 6.04 -7.57
CA TYR A 30 -0.09 5.99 -6.39
C TYR A 30 -0.12 4.62 -5.72
N ILE A 31 0.98 4.26 -5.09
CA ILE A 31 1.07 3.20 -4.09
C ILE A 31 1.21 3.84 -2.70
N GLY A 32 0.33 3.47 -1.79
CA GLY A 32 0.37 3.83 -0.38
C GLY A 32 1.10 2.75 0.40
N LEU A 33 2.21 3.12 1.03
CA LEU A 33 3.02 2.24 1.89
C LEU A 33 2.90 2.68 3.34
N PHE A 34 3.12 1.75 4.27
CA PHE A 34 3.03 2.00 5.70
C PHE A 34 4.42 2.00 6.35
N ASP A 35 4.63 2.91 7.29
CA ASP A 35 5.82 2.95 8.13
C ASP A 35 5.57 2.29 9.50
N GLU A 36 6.60 2.26 10.35
CA GLU A 36 6.54 1.74 11.73
C GLU A 36 5.45 2.42 12.59
N ALA A 37 5.14 3.68 12.29
CA ALA A 37 4.07 4.44 12.95
C ALA A 37 2.67 4.12 12.38
N LYS A 38 2.56 3.17 11.43
CA LYS A 38 1.34 2.82 10.69
C LYS A 38 0.76 4.00 9.91
N THR A 39 1.60 4.94 9.54
CA THR A 39 1.24 6.11 8.72
C THR A 39 1.37 5.76 7.26
N GLU A 40 0.35 6.09 6.47
CA GLU A 40 0.36 5.88 5.02
C GLU A 40 1.11 7.01 4.31
N THR A 41 2.12 6.65 3.51
CA THR A 41 2.78 7.56 2.56
C THR A 41 2.46 7.16 1.13
N ARG A 42 2.04 8.12 0.31
CA ARG A 42 1.69 7.88 -1.11
C ARG A 42 2.87 8.20 -2.01
N HIS A 43 3.29 7.21 -2.78
CA HIS A 43 4.32 7.33 -3.79
C HIS A 43 3.70 7.33 -5.19
N PRO A 44 3.98 8.32 -6.04
CA PRO A 44 3.47 8.33 -7.41
C PRO A 44 4.13 7.20 -8.22
N ILE A 45 3.34 6.56 -9.06
CA ILE A 45 3.79 5.56 -10.02
C ILE A 45 3.22 5.86 -11.41
N ASP A 46 3.99 5.61 -12.47
CA ASP A 46 3.56 5.80 -13.85
C ASP A 46 2.90 4.52 -14.39
N SER A 47 3.43 3.37 -13.99
CA SER A 47 2.99 2.04 -14.43
C SER A 47 2.71 1.11 -13.25
N ILE A 48 2.08 -0.03 -13.51
CA ILE A 48 1.86 -1.06 -12.48
C ILE A 48 3.19 -1.73 -12.13
N ASP A 49 4.10 -1.87 -13.10
CA ASP A 49 5.43 -2.44 -12.91
C ASP A 49 6.30 -1.63 -11.92
N ASP A 50 6.02 -0.33 -11.75
CA ASP A 50 6.70 0.48 -10.76
C ASP A 50 6.48 0.00 -9.33
N ILE A 51 5.48 -0.83 -9.06
CA ILE A 51 5.28 -1.47 -7.75
C ILE A 51 6.53 -2.27 -7.33
N PHE A 52 7.24 -2.88 -8.28
CA PHE A 52 8.46 -3.65 -7.98
C PHE A 52 9.60 -2.78 -7.44
N LYS A 53 9.59 -1.46 -7.71
CA LYS A 53 10.54 -0.50 -7.11
C LYS A 53 10.37 -0.38 -5.60
N PHE A 54 9.20 -0.75 -5.07
CA PHE A 54 8.86 -0.69 -3.64
C PHE A 54 8.85 -2.09 -3.00
N SER A 55 9.40 -3.10 -3.67
CA SER A 55 9.39 -4.49 -3.21
C SER A 55 10.05 -4.69 -1.85
N GLU A 56 11.14 -3.97 -1.55
CA GLU A 56 11.80 -4.03 -0.23
C GLU A 56 10.87 -3.50 0.87
N GLN A 57 10.24 -2.34 0.66
CA GLN A 57 9.31 -1.77 1.65
C GLN A 57 8.08 -2.65 1.86
N LEU A 58 7.56 -3.26 0.78
CA LEU A 58 6.44 -4.20 0.87
C LEU A 58 6.82 -5.47 1.65
N GLN A 59 8.05 -5.96 1.50
CA GLN A 59 8.55 -7.13 2.24
C GLN A 59 8.81 -6.82 3.71
N SER A 60 9.19 -5.58 4.05
CA SER A 60 9.39 -5.16 5.45
C SER A 60 8.11 -4.74 6.16
N THR A 61 7.01 -4.44 5.43
CA THR A 61 5.74 -4.07 6.07
C THR A 61 5.15 -5.18 6.97
N PRO A 62 5.18 -6.49 6.61
CA PRO A 62 4.80 -7.58 7.49
C PRO A 62 5.53 -7.59 8.84
N GLU A 63 6.82 -7.24 8.86
CA GLU A 63 7.68 -7.25 10.07
C GLU A 63 7.17 -6.26 11.14
N LEU A 64 6.39 -5.24 10.73
CA LEU A 64 5.76 -4.26 11.62
C LEU A 64 4.60 -4.84 12.45
N TYR A 65 4.18 -6.07 12.15
CA TYR A 65 3.05 -6.74 12.79
C TYR A 65 3.44 -7.96 13.62
N GLU A 66 4.73 -8.25 13.72
CA GLU A 66 5.31 -9.28 14.61
C GLU A 66 5.55 -8.74 16.04
#